data_AF-A0AAU6JZQ3-F1
#
_entry.id   AF-A0AAU6JZQ3-F1
#
_cell.length_a   1.000
_cell.length_b   1.000
_cell.length_c   1.000
_cell.angle_alpha   90.00
_cell.angle_beta   90.00
_cell.angle_gamma   90.00
#
_symmetry.space_group_name_H-M   'P 1'
#
loop_
_entity.id
_entity.type
_entity.pdbx_description
1 polymer ?
#
loop_
_entity_poly.entity_id
_entity_poly.type
_entity_poly.pdbx_seq_one_letter_code
_entity_poly.pdbx_strand_id
1 'polypeptide(L)'
;MDAARELFAESADFPLSEVARRAGVGQGTLYRNFPDRADLAAAVMAEEVERVERLAAEHAEDQSAFFVVLRDLVERMVRSHALRDLARRDPVVGPAAAAAKERFAEIVKGPLREAKAAGLLRRDLTVDDVFLLASMIKGALDGVEDPVVRATAATRALTLALEGAAPTRPPFERPGAGRRAKRS
;
A
#
# COMPACT_ATOMS: atom_id res chain seq x y z
N MET A 1 15.65 9.53 -9.33
CA MET A 1 14.27 9.19 -8.98
C MET A 1 13.86 9.71 -7.61
N ASP A 2 14.75 9.69 -6.61
CA ASP A 2 14.42 10.19 -5.25
C ASP A 2 13.87 11.62 -5.23
N ALA A 3 14.53 12.55 -5.94
CA ALA A 3 14.04 13.92 -6.08
C ALA A 3 12.60 14.01 -6.62
N ALA A 4 12.23 13.16 -7.59
CA ALA A 4 10.88 13.13 -8.13
C ALA A 4 9.86 12.59 -7.11
N ARG A 5 10.23 11.57 -6.34
CA ARG A 5 9.39 11.02 -5.27
C ARG A 5 9.14 12.01 -4.15
N GLU A 6 10.19 12.71 -3.71
CA GLU A 6 10.09 13.74 -2.69
C GLU A 6 9.16 14.86 -3.14
N LEU A 7 9.33 15.34 -4.37
CA LEU A 7 8.44 16.34 -4.95
C LEU A 7 6.99 15.85 -5.01
N PHE A 8 6.74 14.63 -5.49
CA PHE A 8 5.40 14.04 -5.51
C PHE A 8 4.82 13.72 -4.12
N ALA A 9 5.64 13.67 -3.07
CA ALA A 9 5.16 13.56 -1.70
C ALA A 9 4.68 14.91 -1.15
N GLU A 10 5.28 16.00 -1.61
CA GLU A 10 4.92 17.38 -1.26
C GLU A 10 3.71 17.88 -2.06
N SER A 11 3.75 17.74 -3.39
CA SER A 11 2.74 18.28 -4.31
C SER A 11 2.80 17.63 -5.70
N ALA A 12 1.71 17.63 -6.45
CA ALA A 12 1.70 17.26 -7.87
C ALA A 12 1.95 18.46 -8.80
N ASP A 13 2.01 19.66 -8.25
CA ASP A 13 2.06 20.93 -8.99
C ASP A 13 3.46 21.56 -8.90
N PHE A 14 4.42 20.89 -9.55
CA PHE A 14 5.79 21.39 -9.71
C PHE A 14 6.24 21.38 -11.19
N PRO A 15 7.18 22.25 -11.58
CA PRO A 15 7.79 22.19 -12.90
C PRO A 15 8.83 21.06 -12.98
N LEU A 16 8.95 20.38 -14.13
CA LEU A 16 9.95 19.31 -14.31
C LEU A 16 11.39 19.82 -14.08
N SER A 17 11.67 21.08 -14.38
CA SER A 17 12.96 21.72 -14.09
C SER A 17 13.35 21.67 -12.61
N GLU A 18 12.38 21.63 -11.69
CA GLU A 18 12.63 21.48 -10.26
C GLU A 18 13.19 20.09 -9.92
N VAL A 19 12.72 19.05 -10.61
CA VAL A 19 13.25 17.68 -10.48
C VAL A 19 14.70 17.65 -10.93
N ALA A 20 15.01 18.27 -12.07
CA ALA A 20 16.38 18.35 -12.57
C ALA A 20 17.31 19.05 -11.57
N ARG A 21 16.84 20.18 -11.00
CA ARG A 21 17.56 20.95 -9.98
C ARG A 21 17.84 20.12 -8.73
N ARG A 22 16.82 19.49 -8.13
CA ARG A 22 16.98 18.65 -6.92
C ARG A 22 17.84 17.41 -7.18
N ALA A 23 17.74 16.82 -8.37
CA ALA A 23 18.53 15.65 -8.75
C ALA A 23 19.97 15.99 -9.19
N GLY A 24 20.33 17.27 -9.32
CA GLY A 24 21.66 17.69 -9.80
C GLY A 24 21.93 17.29 -11.25
N VAL A 25 20.90 17.08 -12.08
CA VAL A 25 21.03 16.69 -13.49
C VAL A 25 20.71 17.86 -14.42
N GLY A 26 21.33 17.87 -15.60
CA GLY A 26 20.99 18.85 -16.64
C GLY A 26 19.55 18.68 -17.13
N GLN A 27 18.85 19.79 -17.40
CA GLN A 27 17.46 19.77 -17.89
C GLN A 27 17.30 18.94 -19.17
N GLY A 28 18.25 19.04 -20.12
CA GLY A 28 18.23 18.24 -21.34
C GLY A 28 18.29 16.73 -21.07
N THR A 29 18.96 16.29 -20.01
CA THR A 29 18.95 14.88 -19.60
C THR A 29 17.60 14.50 -19.03
N LEU A 30 16.98 15.33 -18.19
CA LEU A 30 15.66 15.05 -17.65
C LEU A 30 14.61 14.96 -18.77
N TYR A 31 14.49 15.98 -19.62
CA TYR A 31 13.48 16.02 -20.69
C TYR A 31 13.65 14.91 -21.73
N ARG A 32 14.87 14.39 -21.94
CA ARG A 32 15.09 13.22 -22.79
C ARG A 32 14.52 11.92 -22.21
N ASN A 33 14.52 11.79 -20.88
CA ASN A 33 14.00 10.60 -20.19
C ASN A 33 12.51 10.74 -19.82
N PHE A 34 12.08 11.96 -19.52
CA PHE A 34 10.73 12.29 -19.11
C PHE A 34 10.28 13.55 -19.88
N PRO A 35 9.79 13.38 -21.12
CA PRO A 35 9.28 14.47 -21.94
C PRO A 35 8.22 15.29 -21.23
N ASP A 36 7.35 14.63 -20.47
CA ASP A 36 6.30 15.29 -19.70
C ASP A 36 6.15 14.75 -18.27
N ARG A 37 5.19 15.34 -17.54
CA ARG A 37 4.88 14.98 -16.15
C ARG A 37 4.27 13.58 -16.03
N ALA A 38 3.51 13.14 -17.03
CA ALA A 38 2.88 11.83 -17.01
C ALA A 38 3.93 10.72 -17.15
N ASP A 39 4.93 10.90 -18.01
CA ASP A 39 6.07 9.99 -18.11
C ASP A 39 6.83 9.88 -16.79
N LEU A 40 7.10 11.02 -16.14
CA LEU A 40 7.76 11.03 -14.83
C LEU A 40 6.90 10.35 -13.76
N ALA A 41 5.59 10.63 -13.73
CA ALA A 41 4.66 10.03 -12.78
C ALA A 41 4.57 8.51 -12.97
N ALA A 42 4.49 8.04 -14.21
CA ALA A 42 4.47 6.63 -14.56
C ALA A 42 5.76 5.92 -14.13
N ALA A 43 6.92 6.52 -14.40
CA ALA A 43 8.20 5.98 -13.99
C ALA A 43 8.34 5.89 -12.47
N VAL A 44 7.87 6.92 -11.73
CA VAL A 44 7.84 6.88 -10.26
C VAL A 44 6.94 5.74 -9.78
N MET A 45 5.72 5.58 -10.31
CA MET A 45 4.83 4.49 -9.93
C MET A 45 5.42 3.11 -10.24
N ALA A 46 6.06 2.94 -11.39
CA ALA A 46 6.71 1.69 -11.77
C ALA A 46 7.82 1.32 -10.79
N GLU A 47 8.67 2.28 -10.42
CA GLU A 47 9.74 2.05 -9.45
C GLU A 47 9.18 1.75 -8.05
N GLU A 48 8.07 2.40 -7.66
CA GLU A 48 7.42 2.10 -6.39
C GLU A 48 6.96 0.64 -6.33
N VAL A 49 6.36 0.12 -7.41
CA VAL A 49 5.98 -1.29 -7.54
C VAL A 49 7.19 -2.22 -7.53
N GLU A 50 8.26 -1.89 -8.24
CA GLU A 50 9.49 -2.70 -8.25
C GLU A 50 10.12 -2.79 -6.84
N ARG A 51 10.00 -1.74 -6.02
CA ARG A 51 10.44 -1.82 -4.62
C ARG A 51 9.57 -2.78 -3.81
N VAL A 52 8.25 -2.81 -4.03
CA VAL A 52 7.37 -3.79 -3.39
C VAL A 52 7.73 -5.21 -3.84
N GLU A 53 8.02 -5.38 -5.12
CA GLU A 53 8.43 -6.67 -5.70
C GLU A 53 9.71 -7.19 -5.04
N ARG A 54 10.73 -6.33 -4.90
CA ARG A 54 11.96 -6.68 -4.17
C ARG A 54 11.69 -7.00 -2.70
N LEU A 55 10.89 -6.19 -2.02
CA LEU A 55 10.54 -6.40 -0.62
C LEU A 55 9.80 -7.73 -0.41
N ALA A 56 8.86 -8.08 -1.30
CA ALA A 56 8.17 -9.35 -1.26
C ALA A 56 9.14 -10.52 -1.50
N ALA A 57 10.09 -10.37 -2.43
CA ALA A 57 11.11 -11.39 -2.71
C ALA A 57 12.10 -11.59 -1.55
N GLU A 58 12.53 -10.51 -0.90
CA GLU A 58 13.41 -10.55 0.28
C GLU A 58 12.78 -11.31 1.46
N HIS A 59 11.44 -11.30 1.55
CA HIS A 59 10.68 -11.98 2.59
C HIS A 59 9.98 -13.26 2.10
N ALA A 60 10.29 -13.78 0.90
CA ALA A 60 9.52 -14.86 0.29
C ALA A 60 9.53 -16.18 1.09
N GLU A 61 10.52 -16.38 1.96
CA GLU A 61 10.61 -17.56 2.84
C GLU A 61 10.00 -17.33 4.24
N ASP A 62 9.56 -16.11 4.53
CA ASP A 62 9.01 -15.69 5.82
C ASP A 62 7.49 -15.51 5.74
N GLN A 63 6.78 -16.09 6.71
CA GLN A 63 5.34 -15.91 6.88
C GLN A 63 4.96 -14.45 7.17
N SER A 64 5.94 -13.59 7.49
CA SER A 64 5.77 -12.15 7.68
C SER A 64 5.62 -11.33 6.38
N ALA A 65 5.92 -11.91 5.20
CA ALA A 65 5.96 -11.20 3.91
C ALA A 65 4.71 -10.35 3.65
N PHE A 66 3.53 -10.90 3.95
CA PHE A 66 2.25 -10.21 3.78
C PHE A 66 2.18 -8.92 4.61
N PHE A 67 2.60 -8.99 5.88
CA PHE A 67 2.53 -7.87 6.82
C PHE A 67 3.53 -6.78 6.45
N VAL A 68 4.69 -7.18 5.93
CA VAL A 68 5.73 -6.25 5.45
C VAL A 68 5.25 -5.53 4.20
N VAL A 69 4.71 -6.26 3.21
CA VAL A 69 4.17 -5.67 1.97
C VAL A 69 2.96 -4.77 2.24
N LEU A 70 2.04 -5.16 3.13
CA LEU A 70 0.88 -4.34 3.48
C LEU A 70 1.28 -3.04 4.17
N ARG A 71 2.25 -3.10 5.08
CA ARG A 71 2.77 -1.91 5.77
C ARG A 71 3.42 -0.94 4.78
N ASP A 72 4.27 -1.46 3.90
CA ASP A 72 4.91 -0.66 2.86
C ASP A 72 3.88 -0.02 1.91
N LEU A 73 2.82 -0.75 1.52
CA LEU A 73 1.71 -0.19 0.75
C LEU A 73 1.07 1.01 1.47
N VAL A 74 0.72 0.83 2.75
CA VAL A 74 0.08 1.88 3.56
C VAL A 74 0.99 3.09 3.70
N GLU A 75 2.26 2.89 4.05
CA GLU A 75 3.23 3.98 4.16
C GLU A 75 3.36 4.77 2.87
N ARG A 76 3.40 4.09 1.71
CA ARG A 76 3.45 4.76 0.41
C ARG A 76 2.16 5.45 0.03
N MET A 77 1.02 4.92 0.46
CA MET A 77 -0.28 5.59 0.32
C MET A 77 -0.31 6.92 1.05
N VAL A 78 0.28 6.97 2.25
CA VAL A 78 0.40 8.20 3.02
C VAL A 78 1.37 9.17 2.36
N ARG A 79 2.57 8.71 1.98
CA ARG A 79 3.63 9.56 1.43
C ARG A 79 3.29 10.11 0.04
N SER A 80 2.76 9.29 -0.85
CA SER A 80 2.52 9.66 -2.26
C SER A 80 1.04 9.98 -2.52
N HIS A 81 0.41 10.76 -1.65
CA HIS A 81 -1.00 11.13 -1.78
C HIS A 81 -1.23 12.01 -3.03
N ALA A 82 -0.36 13.00 -3.26
CA ALA A 82 -0.50 13.94 -4.38
C ALA A 82 -0.33 13.26 -5.74
N LEU A 83 0.58 12.27 -5.86
CA LEU A 83 0.71 11.44 -7.06
C LEU A 83 -0.56 10.63 -7.36
N ARG A 84 -1.23 10.10 -6.33
CA ARG A 84 -2.50 9.36 -6.50
C ARG A 84 -3.65 10.27 -6.84
N ASP A 85 -3.69 11.47 -6.26
CA ASP A 85 -4.69 12.47 -6.63
C ASP A 85 -4.48 12.97 -8.06
N LEU A 86 -3.23 13.12 -8.50
CA LEU A 86 -2.90 13.37 -9.91
C LEU A 86 -3.43 12.25 -10.81
N ALA A 87 -3.14 10.98 -10.49
CA ALA A 87 -3.63 9.85 -11.27
C ALA A 87 -5.16 9.77 -11.36
N ARG A 88 -5.86 10.21 -10.32
CA ARG A 88 -7.33 10.24 -10.28
C ARG A 88 -7.92 11.36 -11.14
N ARG A 89 -7.27 12.52 -11.21
CA ARG A 89 -7.76 13.70 -11.93
C ARG A 89 -7.29 13.78 -13.38
N ASP A 90 -6.16 13.15 -13.70
CA ASP A 90 -5.50 13.24 -15.00
C ASP A 90 -5.67 11.93 -15.79
N PRO A 91 -6.40 11.94 -16.92
CA PRO A 91 -6.64 10.76 -17.73
C PRO A 91 -5.38 10.21 -18.42
N VAL A 92 -4.31 11.01 -18.54
CA VAL A 92 -3.03 10.56 -19.11
C VAL A 92 -2.23 9.78 -18.07
N VAL A 93 -2.31 10.18 -16.79
CA VAL A 93 -1.60 9.51 -15.68
C VAL A 93 -2.37 8.29 -15.14
N GLY A 94 -3.70 8.34 -15.17
CA GLY A 94 -4.58 7.28 -14.66
C GLY A 94 -4.22 5.85 -15.10
N PRO A 95 -3.94 5.60 -16.40
CA PRO A 95 -3.54 4.28 -16.89
C PRO A 95 -2.27 3.72 -16.21
N ALA A 96 -1.28 4.57 -15.90
CA ALA A 96 -0.07 4.14 -15.21
C ALA A 96 -0.37 3.70 -13.76
N ALA A 97 -1.28 4.40 -13.08
CA ALA A 97 -1.72 4.00 -11.74
C ALA A 97 -2.52 2.69 -11.75
N ALA A 98 -3.33 2.46 -12.79
CA ALA A 98 -4.05 1.20 -12.98
C ALA A 98 -3.07 0.03 -13.18
N ALA A 99 -2.09 0.18 -14.08
CA ALA A 99 -1.04 -0.82 -14.29
C ALA A 99 -0.22 -1.08 -13.02
N ALA A 100 0.11 -0.04 -12.25
CA ALA A 100 0.81 -0.19 -10.97
C ALA A 100 -0.04 -0.97 -9.94
N LYS A 101 -1.34 -0.70 -9.88
CA LYS A 101 -2.29 -1.44 -9.03
C LYS A 101 -2.38 -2.91 -9.43
N GLU A 102 -2.46 -3.21 -10.72
CA GLU A 102 -2.50 -4.58 -11.23
C GLU A 102 -1.23 -5.36 -10.90
N ARG A 103 -0.05 -4.77 -11.13
CA ARG A 103 1.23 -5.38 -10.75
C ARG A 103 1.31 -5.63 -9.24
N PHE A 104 0.89 -4.67 -8.42
CA PHE A 104 0.83 -4.86 -6.97
C PHE A 104 -0.11 -6.01 -6.57
N ALA A 105 -1.26 -6.11 -7.23
CA ALA A 105 -2.22 -7.19 -7.01
C ALA A 105 -1.59 -8.56 -7.29
N GLU A 106 -0.78 -8.70 -8.34
CA GLU A 106 -0.05 -9.94 -8.61
C GLU A 106 1.00 -10.24 -7.52
N ILE A 107 1.77 -9.23 -7.10
CA ILE A 107 2.82 -9.40 -6.08
C ILE A 107 2.22 -9.91 -4.76
N VAL A 108 1.10 -9.34 -4.30
CA VAL A 108 0.54 -9.67 -2.98
C VAL A 108 -0.16 -11.04 -2.94
N LYS A 109 -0.47 -11.67 -4.09
CA LYS A 109 -1.13 -12.99 -4.13
C LYS A 109 -0.31 -14.08 -3.42
N GLY A 110 1.00 -14.11 -3.63
CA GLY A 110 1.90 -15.08 -3.00
C GLY A 110 1.90 -14.95 -1.47
N PRO A 111 2.33 -13.78 -0.94
CA PRO A 111 2.34 -13.50 0.49
C PRO A 111 0.98 -13.71 1.16
N LEU A 112 -0.13 -13.29 0.53
CA LEU A 112 -1.48 -13.51 1.06
C LEU A 112 -1.80 -15.00 1.19
N ARG A 113 -1.47 -15.80 0.16
CA ARG A 113 -1.71 -17.25 0.16
C ARG A 113 -0.92 -17.93 1.28
N GLU A 114 0.34 -17.57 1.44
CA GLU A 114 1.25 -18.14 2.43
C GLU A 114 0.83 -17.78 3.86
N ALA A 115 0.53 -16.51 4.13
CA ALA A 115 0.03 -16.07 5.43
C ALA A 115 -1.31 -16.74 5.80
N LYS A 116 -2.19 -16.96 4.81
CA LYS A 116 -3.42 -17.76 5.01
C LYS A 116 -3.13 -19.23 5.30
N ALA A 117 -2.16 -19.83 4.60
CA ALA A 117 -1.76 -21.23 4.81
C ALA A 117 -1.11 -21.45 6.19
N ALA A 118 -0.35 -20.46 6.68
CA ALA A 118 0.24 -20.42 8.00
C ALA A 118 -0.78 -20.16 9.13
N GLY A 119 -2.04 -19.86 8.80
CA GLY A 119 -3.06 -19.53 9.79
C GLY A 119 -2.81 -18.19 10.48
N LEU A 120 -2.14 -17.25 9.83
CA LEU A 120 -1.93 -15.88 10.32
C LEU A 120 -3.04 -14.91 9.86
N LEU A 121 -3.85 -15.33 8.89
CA LEU A 121 -4.94 -14.56 8.31
C LEU A 121 -6.22 -15.41 8.21
N ARG A 122 -7.38 -14.76 8.26
CA ARG A 122 -8.67 -15.39 7.94
C ARG A 122 -8.69 -15.91 6.48
N ARG A 123 -9.34 -17.05 6.26
CA ARG A 123 -9.25 -17.83 5.00
C ARG A 123 -10.00 -17.22 3.83
N ASP A 124 -10.92 -16.30 4.08
CA ASP A 124 -11.76 -15.63 3.09
C ASP A 124 -11.19 -14.30 2.59
N LEU A 125 -10.05 -13.82 3.13
CA LEU A 125 -9.40 -12.63 2.58
C LEU A 125 -8.98 -12.84 1.12
N THR A 126 -9.29 -11.84 0.32
CA THR A 126 -8.94 -11.71 -1.08
C THR A 126 -7.95 -10.56 -1.29
N VAL A 127 -7.40 -10.45 -2.50
CA VAL A 127 -6.56 -9.30 -2.89
C VAL A 127 -7.39 -8.00 -2.92
N ASP A 128 -8.68 -8.08 -3.26
CA ASP A 128 -9.56 -6.91 -3.23
C ASP A 128 -9.76 -6.39 -1.79
N ASP A 129 -9.82 -7.29 -0.80
CA ASP A 129 -9.88 -6.90 0.61
C ASP A 129 -8.60 -6.17 1.05
N VAL A 130 -7.43 -6.53 0.49
CA VAL A 130 -6.17 -5.80 0.76
C VAL A 130 -6.28 -4.35 0.29
N PHE A 131 -6.79 -4.12 -0.91
CA PHE A 131 -7.02 -2.76 -1.41
C PHE A 131 -8.12 -2.03 -0.66
N LEU A 132 -9.15 -2.74 -0.20
CA LEU A 132 -10.21 -2.17 0.64
C LEU A 132 -9.65 -1.70 1.99
N LEU A 133 -8.88 -2.53 2.69
CA LEU A 133 -8.21 -2.17 3.95
C LEU A 133 -7.29 -0.96 3.75
N ALA A 134 -6.50 -0.95 2.69
CA ALA A 134 -5.61 0.16 2.37
C ALA A 134 -6.41 1.46 2.07
N SER A 135 -7.57 1.35 1.41
CA SER A 135 -8.47 2.47 1.14
C SER A 135 -9.15 2.99 2.41
N MET A 136 -9.56 2.10 3.32
CA MET A 136 -10.09 2.48 4.64
C MET A 136 -9.05 3.23 5.47
N ILE A 137 -7.81 2.74 5.48
CA ILE A 137 -6.70 3.42 6.16
C ILE A 137 -6.46 4.79 5.52
N LYS A 138 -6.43 4.90 4.19
CA LYS A 138 -6.33 6.20 3.50
C LYS A 138 -7.45 7.15 3.95
N GLY A 139 -8.70 6.67 3.94
CA GLY A 139 -9.87 7.48 4.32
C GLY A 139 -9.80 7.96 5.77
N ALA A 140 -9.31 7.13 6.69
CA ALA A 140 -9.10 7.51 8.09
C ALA A 140 -8.04 8.61 8.27
N LEU A 141 -7.18 8.82 7.26
CA LEU A 141 -6.17 9.87 7.25
C LEU A 141 -6.60 11.09 6.45
N ASP A 142 -7.75 11.05 5.78
CA ASP A 142 -8.21 12.17 4.98
C ASP A 142 -8.53 13.37 5.88
N GLY A 143 -8.08 14.57 5.48
CA GLY A 143 -8.21 15.78 6.30
C GLY A 143 -7.32 15.86 7.56
N VAL A 144 -6.47 14.86 7.83
CA VAL A 144 -5.50 14.93 8.95
C VAL A 144 -4.22 15.64 8.47
N GLU A 145 -4.09 16.92 8.82
CA GLU A 145 -2.98 17.80 8.39
C GLU A 145 -1.73 17.66 9.26
N ASP A 146 -1.88 17.53 10.58
CA ASP A 146 -0.73 17.43 11.49
C ASP A 146 0.07 16.14 11.22
N PRO A 147 1.37 16.22 10.88
CA PRO A 147 2.17 15.05 10.51
C PRO A 147 2.31 14.00 11.63
N VAL A 148 2.35 14.42 12.90
CA VAL A 148 2.50 13.52 14.05
C VAL A 148 1.19 12.78 14.31
N VAL A 149 0.07 13.50 14.27
CA VAL A 149 -1.27 12.91 14.40
C VAL A 149 -1.54 11.96 13.24
N ARG A 150 -1.18 12.35 12.01
CA ARG A 150 -1.33 11.54 10.81
C ARG A 150 -0.54 10.23 10.90
N ALA A 151 0.74 10.27 11.31
CA ALA A 151 1.56 9.09 11.48
C ALA A 151 1.01 8.14 12.58
N THR A 152 0.53 8.72 13.69
CA THR A 152 -0.09 7.96 14.78
C THR A 152 -1.38 7.28 14.32
N ALA A 153 -2.25 8.01 13.61
CA ALA A 153 -3.48 7.48 13.05
C ALA A 153 -3.22 6.38 12.02
N ALA A 154 -2.19 6.54 11.16
CA ALA A 154 -1.82 5.53 10.16
C ALA A 154 -1.38 4.24 10.83
N THR A 155 -0.54 4.34 11.86
CA THR A 155 -0.08 3.20 12.66
C THR A 155 -1.26 2.49 13.30
N ARG A 156 -2.17 3.25 13.94
CA ARG A 156 -3.33 2.66 14.63
C ARG A 156 -4.31 2.02 13.64
N ALA A 157 -4.58 2.65 12.51
CA ALA A 157 -5.47 2.12 11.48
C ALA A 157 -4.91 0.83 10.87
N LEU A 158 -3.60 0.76 10.63
CA LEU A 158 -2.94 -0.48 10.20
C LEU A 158 -3.05 -1.58 11.26
N THR A 159 -2.85 -1.28 12.55
CA THR A 159 -3.05 -2.25 13.63
C THR A 159 -4.47 -2.82 13.63
N LEU A 160 -5.49 -1.95 13.56
CA LEU A 160 -6.90 -2.37 13.54
C LEU A 160 -7.22 -3.22 12.30
N ALA A 161 -6.68 -2.84 11.13
CA ALA A 161 -6.83 -3.61 9.90
C ALA A 161 -6.22 -5.01 10.03
N LEU A 162 -5.03 -5.13 10.63
CA LEU A 162 -4.36 -6.41 10.87
C LEU A 162 -5.08 -7.27 11.90
N GLU A 163 -5.61 -6.67 12.97
CA GLU A 163 -6.45 -7.36 13.96
C GLU A 163 -7.73 -7.91 13.31
N GLY A 164 -8.38 -7.15 12.42
CA GLY A 164 -9.55 -7.60 11.67
C GLY A 164 -9.24 -8.65 10.59
N ALA A 165 -8.00 -8.69 10.12
CA ALA A 165 -7.50 -9.66 9.14
C ALA A 165 -7.01 -10.97 9.79
N ALA A 166 -6.74 -10.97 11.09
CA ALA A 166 -6.33 -12.13 11.85
C ALA A 166 -7.38 -13.26 11.78
N PRO A 167 -6.98 -14.53 12.00
CA PRO A 167 -7.92 -15.63 12.00
C PRO A 167 -8.98 -15.37 13.08
N THR A 168 -10.25 -15.44 12.68
CA THR A 168 -11.34 -15.35 13.64
C THR A 168 -11.18 -16.45 14.68
N ARG A 169 -10.95 -16.09 15.94
CA ARG A 169 -11.46 -16.94 17.03
C ARG A 169 -12.99 -16.89 16.91
N PRO A 170 -13.69 -18.03 17.00
CA PRO A 170 -15.14 -18.03 16.97
C PRO A 170 -15.64 -17.04 18.03
N PRO A 171 -16.56 -16.11 17.69
CA PRO A 171 -16.92 -15.01 18.59
C PRO A 171 -17.54 -15.46 19.91
N PHE A 172 -17.91 -16.74 20.05
CA PHE A 172 -18.37 -17.35 21.31
C PHE A 172 -18.19 -18.88 21.25
N GLU A 173 -17.20 -19.45 21.94
CA GLU A 173 -17.42 -20.77 22.53
C GLU A 173 -18.26 -20.55 23.79
N ARG A 174 -19.55 -20.90 23.75
CA ARG A 174 -20.37 -20.91 24.97
C ARG A 174 -19.77 -21.93 25.94
N PRO A 175 -19.41 -21.56 27.18
CA PRO A 175 -19.09 -22.54 28.20
C PRO A 175 -20.38 -23.32 28.51
N GLY A 176 -20.40 -24.61 28.18
CA GLY A 176 -21.40 -25.56 28.71
C GLY A 176 -22.48 -26.03 27.73
N ALA A 177 -22.12 -26.96 26.84
CA ALA A 177 -23.07 -27.92 26.28
C ALA A 177 -22.67 -29.38 26.60
N GLY A 178 -21.84 -29.58 27.62
CA GLY A 178 -21.36 -30.89 28.05
C GLY A 178 -21.54 -31.09 29.55
N ARG A 179 -22.78 -31.39 29.97
CA ARG A 179 -23.14 -32.23 31.14
C ARG A 179 -24.64 -32.10 31.43
N ARG A 180 -25.47 -32.86 30.72
CA ARG A 180 -26.68 -33.42 31.33
C ARG A 180 -26.48 -34.92 31.42
N ALA A 181 -26.24 -35.36 32.65
CA ALA A 181 -26.22 -36.74 33.04
C ALA A 181 -27.53 -37.42 32.63
N LYS A 182 -27.44 -38.53 31.91
CA LYS A 182 -28.51 -39.52 31.90
C LYS A 182 -28.53 -40.18 33.27
N ARG A 183 -29.47 -39.76 34.11
CA ARG A 183 -30.05 -40.59 35.17
C ARG A 183 -31.46 -40.95 34.71
N SER A 184 -31.65 -42.18 34.28
CA SER A 184 -32.90 -42.96 34.30
C SER A 184 -32.50 -44.40 34.01
#